data_AF-A0AAD2CQS3-F1
#
_entry.id   AF-A0AAD2CQS3-F1
#
_cell.length_a   1.000
_cell.length_b   1.000
_cell.length_c   1.000
_cell.angle_alpha   90.00
_cell.angle_beta   90.00
_cell.angle_gamma   90.00
#
_symmetry.space_group_name_H-M   'P 1'
#
loop_
_entity.id
_entity.type
_entity.pdbx_description
1 polymer ?
#
loop_
_entity_poly.entity_id
_entity_poly.type
_entity_poly.pdbx_seq_one_letter_code
_entity_poly.pdbx_strand_id
1 'polypeptide(L)'
;MGVTIDPTAAGDHEPTAERNNRTLKERVRVALAQLPYKVVPKVITECLGRRAAELLNVFPQKDSISSHFSPQQLIDNVNINYKSDIVAELGQYVHAIGRIPTIRWNRKVLKRSTLNLQRDNVQGTECST
;
A
#
# COMPACT_ATOMS: atom_id res chain seq x y z
N MET A 1 -29.31 5.42 -21.23
CA MET A 1 -28.61 6.24 -20.21
C MET A 1 -27.41 6.88 -20.89
N GLY A 2 -27.53 8.15 -21.28
CA GLY A 2 -26.42 8.89 -21.91
C GLY A 2 -25.54 9.49 -20.82
N VAL A 3 -24.23 9.25 -20.89
CA VAL A 3 -23.26 9.93 -20.02
C VAL A 3 -22.88 11.23 -20.71
N THR A 4 -23.30 12.36 -20.14
CA THR A 4 -22.85 13.68 -20.55
C THR A 4 -21.46 13.89 -19.95
N ILE A 5 -20.45 14.04 -20.82
CA ILE A 5 -19.07 14.32 -20.42
C ILE A 5 -18.80 15.78 -20.78
N ASP A 6 -18.50 16.60 -19.78
CA ASP A 6 -18.10 18.00 -19.97
C ASP A 6 -16.56 18.07 -19.95
N PRO A 7 -15.88 18.05 -21.12
CA PRO A 7 -14.43 18.15 -21.15
C PRO A 7 -13.99 19.57 -20.77
N THR A 8 -13.01 19.65 -19.89
CA THR A 8 -12.28 20.89 -19.58
C THR A 8 -11.47 21.33 -20.81
N ALA A 9 -11.46 22.62 -21.15
CA ALA A 9 -10.71 23.10 -22.31
C ALA A 9 -9.20 22.94 -22.10
N ALA A 10 -8.43 22.96 -23.19
CA ALA A 10 -6.97 22.83 -23.09
C ALA A 10 -6.38 24.00 -22.30
N GLY A 11 -5.71 23.70 -21.17
CA GLY A 11 -5.12 24.69 -20.28
C GLY A 11 -6.04 25.18 -19.15
N ASP A 12 -7.31 24.77 -19.16
CA ASP A 12 -8.23 25.10 -18.08
C ASP A 12 -7.92 24.30 -16.81
N HIS A 13 -8.14 24.96 -15.68
CA HIS A 13 -7.90 24.39 -14.37
C HIS A 13 -8.89 23.26 -14.07
N GLU A 14 -8.37 22.09 -13.70
CA GLU A 14 -9.18 20.92 -13.32
C GLU A 14 -9.06 20.69 -11.79
N PRO A 15 -10.10 21.02 -11.01
CA PRO A 15 -10.01 21.04 -9.55
C PRO A 15 -10.00 19.64 -8.93
N THR A 16 -10.46 18.60 -9.63
CA THR A 16 -10.50 17.23 -9.10
C THR A 16 -9.11 16.60 -9.05
N ALA A 17 -8.30 16.79 -10.09
CA ALA A 17 -6.91 16.38 -10.15
C ALA A 17 -6.06 17.19 -9.18
N GLU A 18 -6.35 18.48 -9.00
CA GLU A 18 -5.66 19.28 -8.00
C GLU A 18 -5.89 18.72 -6.58
N ARG A 19 -7.14 18.40 -6.24
CA ARG A 19 -7.49 17.75 -4.97
C ARG A 19 -6.80 16.40 -4.83
N ASN A 20 -6.81 15.56 -5.86
CA ASN A 20 -6.16 14.26 -5.84
C ASN A 20 -4.64 14.38 -5.61
N ASN A 21 -3.98 15.27 -6.34
CA ASN A 21 -2.56 15.56 -6.18
C ASN A 21 -2.23 16.06 -4.76
N ARG A 22 -3.12 16.87 -4.17
CA ARG A 22 -2.99 17.33 -2.78
C ARG A 22 -3.08 16.16 -1.80
N THR A 23 -4.07 15.27 -1.96
CA THR A 23 -4.23 14.07 -1.12
C THR A 23 -3.03 13.14 -1.22
N LEU A 24 -2.52 12.88 -2.43
CA LEU A 24 -1.34 12.05 -2.65
C LEU A 24 -0.09 12.63 -1.97
N LYS A 25 0.19 13.92 -2.18
CA LYS A 25 1.32 14.60 -1.53
C LYS A 25 1.22 14.54 -0.01
N GLU A 26 0.02 14.72 0.53
CA GLU A 26 -0.20 14.67 1.96
C GLU A 26 0.12 13.29 2.54
N ARG A 27 -0.38 12.21 1.90
CA ARG A 27 -0.08 10.85 2.36
C ARG A 27 1.42 10.52 2.32
N VAL A 28 2.12 10.95 1.28
CA VAL A 28 3.57 10.77 1.19
C VAL A 28 4.30 11.53 2.30
N ARG A 29 3.87 12.77 2.61
CA ARG A 29 4.45 13.54 3.73
C ARG A 29 4.24 12.88 5.09
N VAL A 30 3.04 12.39 5.36
CA VAL A 30 2.74 11.67 6.61
C VAL A 30 3.61 10.42 6.74
N ALA A 31 3.72 9.62 5.67
CA ALA A 31 4.54 8.41 5.69
C ALA A 31 6.03 8.72 5.86
N LEU A 32 6.54 9.79 5.23
CA LEU A 32 7.92 10.22 5.40
C LEU A 32 8.22 10.65 6.85
N ALA A 33 7.29 11.34 7.51
CA ALA A 33 7.45 11.81 8.88
C ALA A 33 7.50 10.66 9.91
N GLN A 34 6.91 9.50 9.60
CA GLN A 34 6.90 8.32 10.46
C GLN A 34 8.19 7.49 10.38
N LEU A 35 9.01 7.69 9.34
CA LEU A 35 10.19 6.87 9.11
C LEU A 35 11.34 7.25 10.07
N PRO A 36 12.04 6.27 10.68
CA PRO A 36 13.16 6.52 11.59
C PRO A 36 14.48 6.80 10.84
N TYR A 37 14.43 7.48 9.69
CA TYR A 37 15.62 7.75 8.87
C TYR A 37 15.96 9.25 8.86
N LYS A 38 17.22 9.58 9.18
CA LYS A 38 17.72 10.96 9.12
C LYS A 38 17.86 11.47 7.67
N VAL A 39 18.14 10.58 6.73
CA VAL A 39 18.25 10.86 5.30
C VAL A 39 17.46 9.79 4.57
N VAL A 40 16.50 10.20 3.74
CA VAL A 40 15.63 9.28 3.01
C VAL A 40 16.24 8.98 1.63
N PRO A 41 16.60 7.71 1.33
CA PRO A 41 17.04 7.30 0.01
C PRO A 41 15.96 7.50 -1.05
N LYS A 42 16.36 7.82 -2.29
CA LYS A 42 15.44 8.04 -3.42
C LYS A 42 14.47 6.87 -3.65
N VAL A 43 14.97 5.63 -3.51
CA VAL A 43 14.17 4.40 -3.67
C VAL A 43 13.03 4.34 -2.68
N ILE A 44 13.25 4.76 -1.43
CA ILE A 44 12.19 4.79 -0.41
C ILE A 44 11.11 5.80 -0.79
N THR A 45 11.50 6.99 -1.27
CA THR A 45 10.54 8.02 -1.72
C THR A 45 9.67 7.54 -2.88
N GLU A 46 10.25 6.85 -3.87
CA GLU A 46 9.49 6.26 -4.99
C GLU A 46 8.52 5.18 -4.52
N CYS A 47 8.97 4.30 -3.62
CA CYS A 47 8.13 3.27 -3.03
C CYS A 47 6.99 3.85 -2.19
N LEU A 48 7.23 4.94 -1.44
CA LEU A 48 6.19 5.64 -0.68
C LEU A 48 5.13 6.25 -1.60
N GLY A 49 5.55 6.87 -2.70
CA GLY A 49 4.63 7.42 -3.70
C GLY A 49 3.73 6.33 -4.28
N ARG A 50 4.31 5.20 -4.69
CA ARG A 50 3.56 4.04 -5.18
C ARG A 50 2.61 3.50 -4.12
N ARG A 51 3.10 3.31 -2.89
CA ARG A 51 2.29 2.77 -1.80
C ARG A 51 1.14 3.68 -1.40
N ALA A 52 1.34 5.00 -1.42
CA ALA A 52 0.30 5.98 -1.13
C ALA A 52 -0.84 5.91 -2.17
N ALA A 53 -0.50 5.77 -3.46
CA ALA A 53 -1.47 5.61 -4.53
C ALA A 53 -2.23 4.28 -4.43
N GLU A 54 -1.53 3.17 -4.14
CA GLU A 54 -2.16 1.87 -3.90
C GLU A 54 -3.16 1.94 -2.75
N LEU A 55 -2.75 2.45 -1.58
CA LEU A 55 -3.58 2.49 -0.38
C LEU A 55 -4.85 3.34 -0.51
N LEU A 56 -4.89 4.30 -1.44
CA LEU A 56 -6.11 5.04 -1.75
C LEU A 56 -7.16 4.19 -2.48
N ASN A 57 -6.71 3.19 -3.24
CA ASN A 57 -7.57 2.32 -4.04
C ASN A 57 -7.91 0.98 -3.36
N VAL A 58 -7.24 0.64 -2.25
CA VAL A 58 -7.44 -0.61 -1.53
C VAL A 58 -8.73 -0.62 -0.70
N PHE A 59 -9.18 0.52 -0.19
CA PHE A 59 -10.39 0.61 0.63
C PHE A 59 -11.61 0.95 -0.23
N PRO A 60 -12.80 0.37 0.07
CA PRO A 60 -14.03 0.75 -0.60
C PRO A 60 -14.38 2.20 -0.24
N GLN A 61 -14.63 3.03 -1.25
CA GLN A 61 -15.11 4.40 -1.03
C GLN A 61 -16.63 4.38 -0.77
N LYS A 62 -17.10 5.30 0.07
CA LYS A 62 -18.52 5.40 0.43
C LYS A 62 -19.44 5.57 -0.78
N ASP A 63 -18.98 6.35 -1.76
CA ASP A 63 -19.71 6.68 -2.98
C ASP A 63 -19.25 5.82 -4.18
N SER A 64 -18.71 4.63 -3.92
CA SER A 64 -18.26 3.73 -4.98
C SER A 64 -19.41 2.92 -5.59
N ILE A 65 -19.17 2.41 -6.81
CA ILE A 65 -20.12 1.60 -7.58
C ILE A 65 -20.51 0.30 -6.84
N SER A 66 -19.64 -0.20 -5.96
CA SER A 66 -19.87 -1.42 -5.17
C SER A 66 -19.64 -1.19 -3.68
N SER A 67 -20.61 -1.55 -2.85
CA SER A 67 -20.49 -1.39 -1.39
C SER A 67 -19.44 -2.29 -0.73
N HIS A 68 -19.01 -3.37 -1.41
CA HIS A 68 -18.15 -4.41 -0.84
C HIS A 68 -16.75 -4.49 -1.45
N PHE A 69 -16.59 -4.14 -2.74
CA PHE A 69 -15.32 -4.27 -3.44
C PHE A 69 -14.63 -2.92 -3.53
N SER A 70 -13.31 -2.91 -3.34
CA SER A 70 -12.52 -1.71 -3.57
C SER A 70 -12.27 -1.49 -5.06
N PRO A 71 -12.00 -0.25 -5.49
CA PRO A 71 -11.65 0.05 -6.88
C PRO A 71 -10.52 -0.83 -7.41
N GLN A 72 -9.51 -1.10 -6.58
CA GLN A 72 -8.43 -2.00 -6.96
C GLN A 72 -8.92 -3.44 -7.19
N GLN A 73 -9.80 -3.96 -6.34
CA GLN A 73 -10.35 -5.31 -6.51
C GLN A 73 -11.15 -5.44 -7.81
N LEU A 74 -11.90 -4.40 -8.19
CA LEU A 74 -12.69 -4.38 -9.42
C LEU A 74 -11.81 -4.37 -10.68
N ILE A 75 -10.71 -3.63 -10.65
CA ILE A 75 -9.79 -3.51 -11.80
C ILE A 75 -8.87 -4.74 -11.89
N ASP A 76 -8.20 -5.08 -10.79
CA ASP A 76 -7.19 -6.15 -10.76
C ASP A 76 -7.84 -7.54 -10.71
N ASN A 77 -9.12 -7.64 -10.35
CA ASN A 77 -9.85 -8.89 -10.11
C ASN A 77 -9.15 -9.81 -9.08
N VAL A 78 -8.37 -9.23 -8.17
CA VAL A 78 -7.69 -9.94 -7.08
C VAL A 78 -8.41 -9.65 -5.78
N ASN A 79 -8.73 -10.70 -5.02
CA ASN A 79 -9.29 -10.51 -3.68
C ASN A 79 -8.21 -10.01 -2.71
N ILE A 80 -8.42 -8.84 -2.11
CA ILE A 80 -7.51 -8.24 -1.13
C ILE A 80 -7.92 -8.73 0.25
N ASN A 81 -7.00 -9.36 0.97
CA ASN A 81 -7.23 -9.73 2.37
C ASN A 81 -6.52 -8.74 3.28
N TYR A 82 -7.27 -7.85 3.93
CA TYR A 82 -6.73 -6.81 4.82
C TYR A 82 -5.84 -7.37 5.93
N LYS A 83 -6.17 -8.56 6.45
CA LYS A 83 -5.38 -9.17 7.51
C LYS A 83 -4.02 -9.61 7.01
N SER A 84 -3.83 -9.87 5.71
CA SER A 84 -2.56 -10.35 5.18
C SER A 84 -1.80 -9.36 4.31
N ASP A 85 -2.50 -8.50 3.59
CA ASP A 85 -1.91 -7.71 2.52
C ASP A 85 -1.53 -6.29 2.99
N ILE A 86 -2.01 -5.86 4.16
CA ILE A 86 -1.83 -4.52 4.73
C ILE A 86 -1.44 -4.62 6.20
N VAL A 87 -0.33 -5.30 6.46
CA VAL A 87 0.09 -5.62 7.83
C VAL A 87 1.24 -4.76 8.29
N ALA A 88 2.22 -4.62 7.41
CA ALA A 88 3.43 -3.91 7.67
C ALA A 88 3.44 -2.64 6.83
N GLU A 89 3.83 -1.54 7.46
CA GLU A 89 4.12 -0.30 6.76
C GLU A 89 5.55 -0.32 6.26
N LEU A 90 5.82 0.51 5.25
CA LEU A 90 7.16 0.63 4.70
C LEU A 90 8.10 1.20 5.76
N GLY A 91 9.24 0.54 5.99
CA GLY A 91 10.22 0.94 7.01
C GLY A 91 9.99 0.33 8.39
N GLN A 92 8.91 -0.41 8.61
CA GLN A 92 8.73 -1.19 9.84
C GLN A 92 9.64 -2.43 9.84
N TYR A 93 10.20 -2.73 11.01
CA TYR A 93 10.91 -3.99 11.22
C TYR A 93 9.91 -5.13 11.40
N VAL A 94 10.09 -6.21 10.65
CA VAL A 94 9.18 -7.35 10.62
C VAL A 94 10.00 -8.64 10.68
N HIS A 95 9.69 -9.51 11.64
CA HIS A 95 10.34 -10.81 11.75
C HIS A 95 9.63 -11.83 10.84
N ALA A 96 10.31 -12.26 9.79
CA ALA A 96 9.81 -13.23 8.84
C ALA A 96 10.32 -14.64 9.19
N ILE A 97 9.42 -15.53 9.64
CA ILE A 97 9.75 -16.96 9.74
C ILE A 97 9.53 -17.59 8.36
N GLY A 98 10.62 -17.69 7.59
CA GLY A 98 10.62 -18.35 6.29
C GLY A 98 10.73 -19.87 6.45
N ARG A 99 9.64 -20.61 6.20
CA ARG A 99 9.77 -22.02 5.79
C ARG A 99 10.30 -22.00 4.36
N ILE A 100 11.55 -22.40 4.18
CA ILE A 100 12.31 -22.36 2.90
C ILE A 100 11.41 -22.80 1.73
N PRO A 101 10.99 -21.91 0.80
CA PRO A 101 10.52 -22.33 -0.49
C PRO A 101 11.76 -22.48 -1.39
N THR A 102 11.89 -23.64 -2.02
CA THR A 102 12.96 -23.94 -2.98
C THR A 102 13.11 -22.82 -4.02
N ILE A 103 14.38 -22.53 -4.31
CA ILE A 103 14.94 -21.48 -5.17
C ILE A 103 14.05 -21.18 -6.39
N ARG A 104 13.24 -20.11 -6.32
CA ARG A 104 12.75 -19.39 -7.50
C ARG A 104 12.52 -17.94 -7.12
N TRP A 105 13.39 -17.05 -7.60
CA TRP A 105 13.28 -15.60 -7.52
C TRP A 105 12.07 -15.11 -8.33
N ASN A 106 10.87 -15.38 -7.83
CA ASN A 106 9.69 -14.66 -8.30
C ASN A 106 9.34 -13.60 -7.28
N ARG A 107 9.07 -12.41 -7.82
CA ARG A 107 8.73 -11.13 -7.20
C ARG A 107 7.50 -11.25 -6.28
N LYS A 108 7.56 -12.06 -5.23
CA LYS A 108 6.51 -12.18 -4.23
C LYS A 108 6.63 -10.96 -3.35
N VAL A 109 5.73 -10.00 -3.57
CA VAL A 109 5.36 -8.98 -2.59
C VAL A 109 5.23 -9.69 -1.25
N LEU A 110 5.88 -9.18 -0.20
CA LEU A 110 5.85 -9.72 1.16
C LEU A 110 4.39 -9.67 1.67
N LYS A 111 3.57 -10.66 1.28
CA LYS A 111 2.22 -10.86 1.78
C LYS A 111 2.31 -11.66 3.07
N ARG A 112 1.51 -11.33 4.10
CA ARG A 112 1.45 -12.11 5.35
C ARG A 112 1.07 -13.57 5.12
N SER A 113 0.40 -13.92 4.02
CA SER A 113 0.14 -15.34 3.70
C SER A 113 1.42 -16.16 3.50
N THR A 114 2.54 -15.50 3.17
CA THR A 114 3.88 -16.11 3.12
C THR A 114 4.72 -15.87 4.37
N LEU A 115 4.26 -15.02 5.27
CA LEU A 115 4.96 -14.60 6.49
C LEU A 115 4.01 -14.76 7.66
N ASN A 116 4.06 -15.92 8.33
CA ASN A 116 3.33 -16.16 9.57
C ASN A 116 3.81 -15.20 10.67
N LEU A 117 3.29 -13.98 10.65
CA LEU A 117 3.48 -12.99 11.69
C LEU A 117 2.47 -13.26 12.78
N GLN A 118 2.82 -14.14 13.72
CA GLN A 118 2.11 -14.23 15.00
C GLN A 118 2.30 -12.91 15.76
N ARG A 119 1.23 -12.45 16.42
CA ARG A 119 1.17 -11.16 17.15
C ARG A 119 1.91 -11.17 18.48
N ASP A 120 2.56 -12.28 18.82
CA ASP A 120 3.05 -12.49 20.16
C ASP A 120 4.52 -12.09 20.20
N ASN A 121 4.71 -10.93 20.81
CA ASN A 121 5.97 -10.35 21.22
C ASN A 121 6.60 -11.26 22.30
N VAL A 122 7.06 -12.46 21.93
CA VAL A 122 7.78 -13.35 22.84
C VAL A 122 9.26 -13.09 22.64
N GLN A 123 9.83 -12.28 23.53
CA GLN A 123 11.24 -12.34 23.84
C GLN A 123 11.60 -13.79 24.15
N GLY A 124 12.52 -14.36 23.39
CA GLY A 124 13.04 -15.70 23.59
C GLY A 124 14.52 -15.70 23.27
N THR A 125 15.34 -15.53 24.31
CA THR A 125 16.75 -15.83 24.33
C THR A 125 16.96 -17.32 24.12
N GLU A 126 17.74 -17.73 23.14
CA GLU A 126 18.51 -18.97 23.25
C GLU A 126 19.95 -18.70 22.82
N CYS A 127 20.76 -18.47 23.83
CA CYS A 127 22.17 -18.79 23.84
C CYS A 127 22.27 -20.32 23.91
N SER A 128 22.84 -20.98 22.90
CA SER A 128 23.60 -22.22 23.08
C SER A 128 24.40 -22.57 21.83
N THR A 129 25.74 -22.48 22.00
CA THR A 129 26.87 -23.06 21.26
C THR A 129 26.92 -22.98 19.73
#